data_AF-A0A957FGG1-F1
#
_entry.id   AF-A0A957FGG1-F1
#
_cell.length_a   1.000
_cell.length_b   1.000
_cell.length_c   1.000
_cell.angle_alpha   90.00
_cell.angle_beta   90.00
_cell.angle_gamma   90.00
#
_symmetry.space_group_name_H-M   'P 1'
#
loop_
_entity.id
_entity.type
_entity.pdbx_description
1 polymer ?
#
loop_
_entity_poly.entity_id
_entity_poly.type
_entity_poly.pdbx_seq_one_letter_code
_entity_poly.pdbx_strand_id
1 'polypeptide(L)'
;CPPEPHQIWAVVEAVVAGLTQGAPLPPPGIVGADMVAVCEECPRERNVKHIERFYRPYEVDPDPNICLLEQGLMCMGVATRGGCGALCPQVGMGCRGCYGPVPGVEDQGAKMITAIASVLDAGKPGLHDEAKLEQQIEMALDSIVDPAGTFYRFSMAHSSLRRTRVGNGNGKGAA
;
A
#
# COMPACT_ATOMS: atom_id res chain seq x y z
N CYS A 1 -3.91 -12.97 -3.34
CA CYS A 1 -2.59 -13.27 -2.75
C CYS A 1 -2.27 -14.76 -2.86
N PRO A 2 -2.34 -15.35 -4.07
CA PRO A 2 -1.20 -16.12 -4.49
C PRO A 2 -0.19 -15.18 -5.17
N PRO A 3 1.11 -15.51 -5.12
CA PRO A 3 2.08 -15.00 -6.07
C PRO A 3 1.72 -15.42 -7.50
N GLU A 4 2.09 -14.61 -8.49
CA GLU A 4 1.88 -14.90 -9.91
C GLU A 4 2.69 -16.14 -10.37
N PRO A 5 2.21 -16.92 -11.35
CA PRO A 5 2.87 -18.16 -11.76
C PRO A 5 4.35 -18.01 -12.13
N HIS A 6 4.69 -16.91 -12.81
CA HIS A 6 6.07 -16.61 -13.21
C HIS A 6 6.98 -16.33 -12.00
N GLN A 7 6.44 -15.76 -10.92
CA GLN A 7 7.19 -15.54 -9.68
C GLN A 7 7.46 -16.85 -8.94
N ILE A 8 6.48 -17.75 -8.90
CA ILE A 8 6.65 -19.10 -8.35
C ILE A 8 7.72 -19.85 -9.15
N TRP A 9 7.65 -19.76 -10.47
CA TRP A 9 8.62 -20.39 -11.36
C TRP A 9 10.05 -19.85 -11.14
N ALA A 10 10.21 -18.52 -11.00
CA ALA A 10 11.50 -17.91 -10.72
C ALA A 10 12.14 -18.42 -9.42
N VAL A 11 11.34 -18.68 -8.37
CA VAL A 11 11.82 -19.30 -7.12
C VAL A 11 12.29 -20.73 -7.38
N VAL A 12 11.50 -21.52 -8.11
CA VAL A 12 11.85 -22.91 -8.44
C VAL A 12 13.14 -22.96 -9.25
N GLU A 13 13.29 -22.11 -10.27
CA GLU A 13 14.51 -22.01 -11.07
C GLU A 13 15.73 -21.66 -10.21
N ALA A 14 15.62 -20.69 -9.30
CA ALA A 14 16.71 -20.33 -8.40
C ALA A 14 17.15 -21.50 -7.50
N VAL A 15 16.19 -22.29 -6.99
CA VAL A 15 16.48 -23.48 -6.17
C VAL A 15 17.12 -24.58 -7.01
N VAL A 16 16.59 -24.87 -8.19
CA VAL A 16 17.14 -25.91 -9.09
C VAL A 16 18.55 -25.56 -9.54
N ALA A 17 18.82 -24.30 -9.90
CA ALA A 17 20.14 -23.83 -10.28
C ALA A 17 21.15 -23.98 -9.12
N GLY A 18 20.74 -23.64 -7.89
CA GLY A 18 21.58 -23.85 -6.71
C GLY A 18 21.93 -25.31 -6.46
N LEU A 19 20.97 -26.22 -6.61
CA LEU A 19 21.14 -27.65 -6.33
C LEU A 19 21.89 -28.42 -7.44
N THR A 20 21.69 -28.05 -8.70
CA THR A 20 22.18 -28.83 -9.86
C THR A 20 23.40 -28.23 -10.53
N GLN A 21 23.55 -26.91 -10.50
CA GLN A 21 24.61 -26.17 -11.19
C GLN A 21 25.60 -25.51 -10.23
N GLY A 22 25.35 -25.60 -8.91
CA GLY A 22 26.16 -24.93 -7.89
C GLY A 22 26.05 -23.40 -7.95
N ALA A 23 24.96 -22.87 -8.52
CA ALA A 23 24.74 -21.43 -8.58
C ALA A 23 24.58 -20.83 -7.18
N PRO A 24 25.06 -19.59 -6.93
CA PRO A 24 24.87 -18.94 -5.64
C PRO A 24 23.37 -18.72 -5.38
N LEU A 25 22.92 -19.07 -4.18
CA LEU A 25 21.55 -18.81 -3.76
C LEU A 25 21.31 -17.30 -3.57
N PRO A 26 20.08 -16.81 -3.79
CA PRO A 26 19.73 -15.43 -3.47
C PRO A 26 20.02 -15.09 -2.01
N PRO A 27 20.32 -13.82 -1.69
CA PRO A 27 20.49 -13.39 -0.31
C PRO A 27 19.21 -13.66 0.50
N PRO A 28 19.33 -13.81 1.84
CA PRO A 28 18.16 -14.02 2.69
C PRO A 28 17.10 -12.93 2.50
N GLY A 29 15.86 -13.35 2.27
CA GLY A 29 14.76 -12.43 2.02
C GLY A 29 13.64 -13.08 1.21
N ILE A 30 12.81 -12.24 0.61
CA ILE A 30 11.73 -12.67 -0.28
C ILE A 30 12.34 -12.96 -1.66
N VAL A 31 12.05 -14.15 -2.19
CA VAL A 31 12.37 -14.56 -3.56
C VAL A 31 11.04 -14.70 -4.31
N GLY A 32 10.98 -14.32 -5.58
CA GLY A 32 9.72 -14.31 -6.35
C GLY A 32 8.86 -13.08 -6.07
N ALA A 33 9.49 -11.93 -5.81
CA ALA A 33 8.88 -10.61 -5.83
C ALA A 33 9.95 -9.58 -6.14
N ASP A 34 9.54 -8.44 -6.68
CA ASP A 34 10.49 -7.39 -7.06
C ASP A 34 10.94 -6.56 -5.85
N MET A 35 12.10 -5.94 -6.00
CA MET A 35 12.70 -5.06 -4.98
C MET A 35 12.26 -3.60 -5.13
N VAL A 36 11.28 -3.33 -5.98
CA VAL A 36 10.70 -2.01 -6.20
C VAL A 36 9.21 -2.01 -5.82
N ALA A 37 8.61 -0.83 -5.77
CA ALA A 37 7.18 -0.71 -5.53
C ALA A 37 6.37 -1.15 -6.77
N VAL A 38 5.12 -1.56 -6.58
CA VAL A 38 4.17 -1.85 -7.68
C VAL A 38 4.07 -0.70 -8.68
N CYS A 39 4.34 0.53 -8.23
CA CYS A 39 4.38 1.71 -9.08
C CYS A 39 5.35 1.60 -10.25
N GLU A 40 6.46 0.88 -10.15
CA GLU A 40 7.40 0.73 -11.27
C GLU A 40 6.81 -0.10 -12.42
N GLU A 41 5.91 -1.03 -12.13
CA GLU A 41 5.21 -1.86 -13.13
C GLU A 41 3.87 -1.28 -13.58
N CYS A 42 3.35 -0.29 -12.85
CA CYS A 42 2.01 0.24 -13.09
C CYS A 42 2.02 1.21 -14.30
N PRO A 43 1.19 0.97 -15.33
CA PRO A 43 1.21 1.76 -16.57
C PRO A 43 0.56 3.14 -16.45
N ARG A 44 -0.08 3.44 -15.32
CA ARG A 44 -0.77 4.72 -15.10
C ARG A 44 0.22 5.86 -14.87
N GLU A 45 -0.06 7.00 -15.48
CA GLU A 45 0.70 8.25 -15.42
C GLU A 45 0.59 8.91 -14.04
N ARG A 46 1.66 9.57 -13.58
CA ARG A 46 1.78 10.21 -12.26
C ARG A 46 2.24 11.65 -12.44
N ASN A 47 1.32 12.60 -12.32
CA ASN A 47 1.55 13.99 -12.70
C ASN A 47 0.86 15.02 -11.79
N VAL A 48 -0.13 14.64 -10.96
CA VAL A 48 -0.93 15.60 -10.19
C VAL A 48 -0.44 15.77 -8.74
N LYS A 49 0.20 14.75 -8.15
CA LYS A 49 0.83 14.74 -6.79
C LYS A 49 0.05 15.29 -5.58
N HIS A 50 -1.17 15.80 -5.75
CA HIS A 50 -1.96 16.43 -4.69
C HIS A 50 -3.33 15.74 -4.58
N ILE A 51 -3.72 15.37 -3.36
CA ILE A 51 -4.99 14.68 -3.07
C ILE A 51 -5.81 15.52 -2.10
N GLU A 52 -6.99 15.98 -2.53
CA GLU A 52 -7.88 16.77 -1.66
C GLU A 52 -8.71 15.88 -0.72
N ARG A 53 -9.15 14.71 -1.21
CA ARG A 53 -9.96 13.75 -0.45
C ARG A 53 -9.84 12.36 -1.05
N PHE A 54 -10.27 11.35 -0.29
CA PHE A 54 -10.43 10.01 -0.82
C PHE A 54 -11.89 9.72 -1.22
N TYR A 55 -12.03 8.93 -2.29
CA TYR A 55 -13.28 8.39 -2.78
C TYR A 55 -13.30 6.87 -2.59
N ARG A 56 -14.50 6.34 -2.38
CA ARG A 56 -14.80 4.91 -2.48
C ARG A 56 -14.85 4.53 -3.96
N PRO A 57 -14.46 3.30 -4.33
CA PRO A 57 -14.45 2.86 -5.73
C PRO A 57 -15.79 2.94 -6.47
N TYR A 58 -16.92 3.04 -5.75
CA TYR A 58 -18.25 3.14 -6.36
C TYR A 58 -18.74 4.58 -6.52
N GLU A 59 -18.03 5.58 -5.96
CA GLU A 59 -18.45 6.98 -6.00
C GLU A 59 -18.02 7.70 -7.28
N VAL A 60 -16.96 7.21 -7.93
CA VAL A 60 -16.33 7.86 -9.08
C VAL A 60 -15.93 6.83 -10.12
N ASP A 61 -16.01 7.21 -11.39
CA ASP A 61 -15.41 6.46 -12.49
C ASP A 61 -14.00 7.00 -12.74
N PRO A 62 -12.93 6.23 -12.45
CA PRO A 62 -11.57 6.73 -12.60
C PRO A 62 -11.16 6.88 -14.06
N ASP A 63 -10.43 7.95 -14.35
CA ASP A 63 -9.67 8.05 -15.59
C ASP A 63 -8.71 6.84 -15.67
N PRO A 64 -8.72 6.07 -16.78
CA PRO A 64 -7.94 4.84 -16.91
C PRO A 64 -6.42 5.08 -17.04
N ASN A 65 -6.00 6.29 -17.43
CA ASN A 65 -4.60 6.63 -17.67
C ASN A 65 -3.94 7.24 -16.43
N ILE A 66 -4.67 8.04 -15.65
CA ILE A 66 -4.12 8.75 -14.49
C ILE A 66 -3.97 7.80 -13.29
N CYS A 67 -2.95 8.00 -12.47
CA CYS A 67 -2.75 7.27 -11.22
C CYS A 67 -4.00 7.32 -10.33
N LEU A 68 -4.51 6.16 -9.93
CA LEU A 68 -5.70 6.06 -9.07
C LEU A 68 -5.51 6.80 -7.74
N LEU A 69 -4.30 6.73 -7.15
CA LEU A 69 -4.01 7.43 -5.89
C LEU A 69 -4.15 8.95 -6.05
N GLU A 70 -3.65 9.50 -7.16
CA GLU A 70 -3.74 10.94 -7.46
C GLU A 70 -5.17 11.40 -7.75
N GLN A 71 -6.04 10.49 -8.18
CA GLN A 71 -7.48 10.74 -8.35
C GLN A 71 -8.27 10.61 -7.02
N GLY A 72 -7.60 10.41 -5.89
CA GLY A 72 -8.25 10.19 -4.59
C GLY A 72 -8.80 8.77 -4.40
N LEU A 73 -8.45 7.81 -5.25
CA LEU A 73 -8.80 6.40 -5.01
C LEU A 73 -7.67 5.70 -4.26
N MET A 74 -8.00 5.19 -3.08
CA MET A 74 -7.02 4.54 -2.21
C MET A 74 -6.30 3.38 -2.90
N CYS A 75 -4.98 3.50 -3.06
CA CYS A 75 -4.15 2.54 -3.76
C CYS A 75 -2.83 2.31 -3.00
N MET A 76 -2.63 1.09 -2.50
CA MET A 76 -1.46 0.69 -1.71
C MET A 76 -0.17 0.52 -2.53
N GLY A 77 -0.18 0.83 -3.84
CA GLY A 77 0.90 0.49 -4.76
C GLY A 77 2.26 1.05 -4.34
N VAL A 78 2.27 2.27 -3.80
CA VAL A 78 3.49 2.96 -3.34
C VAL A 78 4.14 2.30 -2.12
N ALA A 79 3.37 1.52 -1.35
CA ALA A 79 3.83 0.83 -0.16
C ALA A 79 3.96 -0.69 -0.36
N THR A 80 3.78 -1.19 -1.58
CA THR A 80 3.70 -2.63 -1.86
C THR A 80 4.79 -3.05 -2.84
N ARG A 81 5.41 -4.21 -2.63
CA ARG A 81 6.37 -4.80 -3.59
C ARG A 81 5.72 -5.09 -4.94
N GLY A 82 6.52 -4.88 -5.99
CA GLY A 82 6.25 -5.33 -7.35
C GLY A 82 6.39 -6.86 -7.52
N GLY A 83 6.27 -7.31 -8.77
CA GLY A 83 6.28 -8.70 -9.20
C GLY A 83 4.90 -9.25 -9.51
N CYS A 84 3.85 -8.44 -9.40
CA CYS A 84 2.48 -8.82 -9.76
C CYS A 84 2.02 -8.23 -11.09
N GLY A 85 2.82 -7.39 -11.74
CA GLY A 85 2.48 -6.71 -12.99
C GLY A 85 1.46 -5.58 -12.81
N ALA A 86 1.23 -5.10 -11.58
CA ALA A 86 0.23 -4.08 -11.27
C ALA A 86 -1.18 -4.37 -11.86
N LEU A 87 -1.64 -5.63 -11.77
CA LEU A 87 -2.89 -6.06 -12.40
C LEU A 87 -4.13 -5.32 -11.88
N CYS A 88 -4.21 -4.99 -10.58
CA CYS A 88 -5.42 -4.33 -10.04
C CYS A 88 -5.63 -2.92 -10.63
N PRO A 89 -4.61 -2.03 -10.63
CA PRO A 89 -4.76 -0.71 -11.26
C PRO A 89 -5.15 -0.76 -12.74
N GLN A 90 -4.74 -1.78 -13.48
CA GLN A 90 -5.11 -1.94 -14.89
C GLN A 90 -6.62 -2.16 -15.10
N VAL A 91 -7.32 -2.69 -14.10
CA VAL A 91 -8.79 -2.88 -14.12
C VAL A 91 -9.53 -1.83 -13.29
N GLY A 92 -8.92 -0.67 -13.05
CA GLY A 92 -9.54 0.45 -12.34
C GLY A 92 -9.59 0.30 -10.82
N MET A 93 -8.96 -0.74 -10.27
CA MET A 93 -8.98 -1.02 -8.83
C MET A 93 -7.65 -0.63 -8.18
N GLY A 94 -7.71 0.13 -7.09
CA GLY A 94 -6.51 0.43 -6.30
C GLY A 94 -5.81 -0.85 -5.83
N CYS A 95 -4.48 -0.86 -5.87
CA CYS A 95 -3.68 -1.94 -5.29
C CYS A 95 -4.09 -2.16 -3.83
N ARG A 96 -4.26 -3.43 -3.43
CA ARG A 96 -4.72 -3.79 -2.09
C ARG A 96 -3.59 -4.18 -1.13
N GLY A 97 -2.35 -4.18 -1.62
CA GLY A 97 -1.16 -4.41 -0.80
C GLY A 97 -0.82 -5.87 -0.52
N CYS A 98 -1.29 -6.81 -1.34
CA CYS A 98 -1.18 -8.24 -1.07
C CYS A 98 0.26 -8.80 -1.11
N TYR A 99 1.16 -8.21 -1.89
CA TYR A 99 2.56 -8.64 -2.01
C TYR A 99 3.47 -8.19 -0.85
N GLY A 100 2.89 -7.48 0.14
CA GLY A 100 3.62 -7.03 1.32
C GLY A 100 4.49 -5.79 1.11
N PRO A 101 5.21 -5.35 2.16
CA PRO A 101 5.94 -4.08 2.18
C PRO A 101 7.16 -4.09 1.27
N VAL A 102 7.48 -2.96 0.64
CA VAL A 102 8.72 -2.74 -0.14
C VAL A 102 10.00 -3.05 0.69
N PRO A 103 11.17 -3.26 0.05
CA PRO A 103 12.42 -3.50 0.79
C PRO A 103 12.74 -2.43 1.82
N GLY A 104 13.23 -2.86 2.99
CA GLY A 104 13.58 -1.96 4.09
C GLY A 104 12.39 -1.37 4.86
N VAL A 105 11.16 -1.77 4.55
CA VAL A 105 9.96 -1.37 5.28
C VAL A 105 9.43 -2.54 6.10
N GLU A 106 9.33 -2.34 7.42
CA GLU A 106 8.79 -3.34 8.35
C GLU A 106 7.26 -3.30 8.37
N ASP A 107 6.69 -2.10 8.50
CA ASP A 107 5.25 -1.89 8.59
C ASP A 107 4.71 -1.23 7.31
N GLN A 108 4.04 -2.04 6.49
CA GLN A 108 3.42 -1.60 5.24
C GLN A 108 2.37 -0.51 5.45
N GLY A 109 1.52 -0.66 6.48
CA GLY A 109 0.42 0.25 6.74
C GLY A 109 0.94 1.61 7.19
N ALA A 110 1.92 1.62 8.10
CA ALA A 110 2.60 2.84 8.53
C ALA A 110 3.29 3.55 7.35
N LYS A 111 3.96 2.79 6.47
CA LYS A 111 4.57 3.36 5.26
C LYS A 111 3.53 4.01 4.34
N MET A 112 2.35 3.40 4.19
CA MET A 112 1.26 3.98 3.42
C MET A 112 0.72 5.26 4.07
N ILE A 113 0.54 5.27 5.39
CA ILE A 113 0.10 6.45 6.14
C ILE A 113 1.09 7.61 5.93
N THR A 114 2.41 7.36 6.04
CA THR A 114 3.43 8.36 5.74
C THR A 114 3.34 8.87 4.32
N ALA A 115 3.11 7.99 3.33
CA ALA A 115 2.96 8.40 1.95
C ALA A 115 1.74 9.31 1.75
N ILE A 116 0.60 8.97 2.33
CA ILE A 116 -0.63 9.79 2.27
C ILE A 116 -0.41 11.16 2.92
N ALA A 117 0.17 11.19 4.12
CA ALA A 117 0.46 12.44 4.82
C ALA A 117 1.33 13.40 4.00
N SER A 118 2.17 12.88 3.09
CA SER A 118 3.02 13.70 2.22
C SER A 118 2.34 14.29 0.97
N VAL A 119 1.19 13.75 0.56
CA VAL A 119 0.50 14.13 -0.69
C VAL A 119 -0.91 14.68 -0.46
N LEU A 120 -1.42 14.61 0.76
CA LEU A 120 -2.66 15.28 1.13
C LEU A 120 -2.50 16.79 0.95
N ASP A 121 -3.35 17.38 0.12
CA ASP A 121 -3.38 18.83 -0.15
C ASP A 121 -4.08 19.60 0.97
N ALA A 122 -3.86 19.18 2.21
CA ALA A 122 -4.29 19.93 3.38
C ALA A 122 -3.23 20.99 3.65
N GLY A 123 -3.56 22.25 3.39
CA GLY A 123 -2.63 23.37 3.58
C GLY A 123 -1.76 23.69 2.37
N LYS A 124 -2.36 24.13 1.27
CA LYS A 124 -1.65 24.78 0.15
C LYS A 124 -0.61 25.79 0.69
N PRO A 125 0.57 25.92 0.04
CA PRO A 125 1.58 26.90 0.44
C PRO A 125 0.95 28.29 0.62
N GLY A 126 0.95 28.82 1.85
CA GLY A 126 0.33 30.10 2.20
C GLY A 126 -0.91 30.02 3.09
N LEU A 127 -1.42 28.83 3.41
CA LEU A 127 -2.44 28.65 4.45
C LEU A 127 -1.76 28.71 5.84
N HIS A 128 -1.79 29.89 6.47
CA HIS A 128 -1.19 30.12 7.81
C HIS A 128 -2.22 30.05 8.96
N ASP A 129 -3.47 29.68 8.66
CA ASP A 129 -4.55 29.56 9.63
C ASP A 129 -4.60 28.10 10.11
N GLU A 130 -4.01 27.86 11.30
CA GLU A 130 -3.87 26.52 11.89
C GLU A 130 -5.23 25.82 12.07
N ALA A 131 -6.29 26.56 12.44
CA ALA A 131 -7.61 25.98 12.66
C ALA A 131 -8.25 25.47 11.36
N LYS A 132 -8.06 26.21 10.25
CA LYS A 132 -8.54 25.75 8.93
C LYS A 132 -7.73 24.58 8.40
N LEU A 133 -6.43 24.56 8.66
CA LEU A 133 -5.57 23.45 8.29
C LEU A 133 -6.01 22.16 9.00
N GLU A 134 -6.20 22.22 10.31
CA GLU A 134 -6.68 21.09 11.11
C GLU A 134 -8.02 20.56 10.57
N GLN A 135 -8.98 21.45 10.31
CA GLN A 135 -10.27 21.07 9.74
C GLN A 135 -10.13 20.36 8.37
N GLN A 136 -9.25 20.84 7.49
CA GLN A 136 -9.03 20.21 6.19
C GLN A 136 -8.39 18.82 6.32
N ILE A 137 -7.43 18.65 7.25
CA ILE A 137 -6.80 17.36 7.54
C ILE A 137 -7.86 16.39 8.04
N GLU A 138 -8.69 16.78 9.01
CA GLU A 138 -9.75 15.94 9.55
C GLU A 138 -10.74 15.50 8.46
N MET A 139 -11.21 16.44 7.63
CA MET A 139 -12.12 16.12 6.53
C MET A 139 -11.52 15.13 5.52
N ALA A 140 -10.22 15.25 5.23
CA ALA A 140 -9.53 14.33 4.34
C ALA A 140 -9.36 12.94 4.99
N LEU A 141 -9.02 12.87 6.28
CA LEU A 141 -8.86 11.60 7.00
C LEU A 141 -10.18 10.88 7.22
N ASP A 142 -11.26 11.59 7.51
CA ASP A 142 -12.61 11.04 7.69
C ASP A 142 -13.14 10.37 6.41
N SER A 143 -12.62 10.77 5.24
CA SER A 143 -12.95 10.08 3.98
C SER A 143 -12.40 8.64 3.91
N ILE A 144 -11.45 8.28 4.77
CA ILE A 144 -10.90 6.92 4.91
C ILE A 144 -11.71 6.14 5.93
N VAL A 145 -12.83 5.58 5.48
CA VAL A 145 -13.85 4.91 6.33
C VAL A 145 -13.30 3.77 7.21
N ASP A 146 -12.34 3.00 6.71
CA ASP A 146 -11.75 1.86 7.45
C ASP A 146 -10.23 1.84 7.29
N PRO A 147 -9.48 2.63 8.09
CA PRO A 147 -8.03 2.71 7.99
C PRO A 147 -7.35 1.36 8.26
N ALA A 148 -7.83 0.60 9.25
CA ALA A 148 -7.24 -0.68 9.63
C ALA A 148 -7.42 -1.72 8.51
N GLY A 149 -8.64 -1.92 8.00
CA GLY A 149 -8.91 -2.86 6.90
C GLY A 149 -8.36 -2.39 5.55
N THR A 150 -8.02 -1.10 5.41
CA THR A 150 -7.37 -0.55 4.22
C THR A 150 -5.86 -0.76 4.27
N PHE A 151 -5.19 -0.27 5.31
CA PHE A 151 -3.73 -0.23 5.39
C PHE A 151 -3.10 -1.56 5.84
N TYR A 152 -3.86 -2.38 6.56
CA TYR A 152 -3.36 -3.61 7.19
C TYR A 152 -4.06 -4.88 6.71
N ARG A 153 -4.75 -4.82 5.56
CA ARG A 153 -5.56 -5.92 5.02
C ARG A 153 -4.84 -7.27 4.98
N PHE A 154 -3.56 -7.26 4.62
CA PHE A 154 -2.73 -8.46 4.48
C PHE A 154 -1.54 -8.50 5.44
N SER A 155 -1.29 -7.42 6.19
CA SER A 155 -0.07 -7.20 6.95
C SER A 155 -0.30 -6.96 8.44
N MET A 156 -1.54 -6.99 8.93
CA MET A 156 -1.86 -6.78 10.36
C MET A 156 -1.01 -7.64 11.30
N ALA A 157 -0.81 -8.92 10.98
CA ALA A 157 -0.04 -9.84 11.83
C ALA A 157 1.46 -9.48 11.91
N HIS A 158 1.99 -8.76 10.93
CA HIS A 158 3.38 -8.30 10.88
C HIS A 158 3.52 -6.80 11.19
N SER A 159 2.41 -6.13 11.52
CA SER A 159 2.42 -4.71 11.81
C SER A 159 3.09 -4.40 13.15
N SER A 160 3.53 -3.15 13.30
CA SER A 160 3.95 -2.60 14.58
C SER A 160 2.78 -2.45 15.55
N LEU A 161 1.54 -2.46 15.04
CA LEU A 161 0.32 -2.51 15.83
C LEU A 161 0.20 -3.89 16.48
N ARG A 162 0.49 -3.96 17.77
CA ARG A 162 0.32 -5.18 18.55
C ARG A 162 -1.17 -5.47 18.75
N ARG A 163 -1.46 -6.70 19.20
CA ARG A 163 -2.80 -7.09 19.65
C ARG A 163 -3.38 -6.01 20.58
N THR A 164 -4.65 -5.67 20.37
CA THR A 164 -5.43 -4.84 21.30
C THR A 164 -5.15 -5.30 22.72
N ARG A 165 -4.72 -4.38 23.60
CA ARG A 165 -4.59 -4.65 25.02
C ARG A 165 -5.97 -5.00 25.56
N VAL A 166 -6.26 -6.28 25.64
CA VAL A 166 -7.40 -6.78 26.41
C VAL A 166 -6.98 -6.59 27.87
N GLY A 167 -7.58 -5.62 28.55
CA GLY A 167 -7.28 -5.38 29.97
C GLY A 167 -7.34 -6.69 30.76
N ASN A 168 -6.42 -6.88 31.70
CA ASN A 168 -6.38 -8.06 32.56
C ASN A 168 -7.77 -8.37 33.09
N GLY A 169 -8.37 -9.48 32.65
CA GLY A 169 -9.53 -10.13 33.24
C GLY A 169 -10.64 -9.22 33.76
N ASN A 170 -11.44 -8.66 32.84
CA ASN A 170 -12.92 -8.64 32.90
C ASN A 170 -13.42 -8.00 31.61
N GLY A 171 -13.60 -8.85 30.60
CA GLY A 171 -13.85 -8.47 29.21
C GLY A 171 -15.12 -7.65 29.02
N LYS A 172 -14.96 -6.34 28.97
CA LYS A 172 -15.81 -5.46 28.17
C LYS A 172 -14.89 -4.57 27.34
N GLY A 173 -14.49 -5.08 26.18
CA GLY A 173 -13.93 -4.22 25.14
C GLY A 173 -15.06 -3.31 24.67
N ALA A 174 -14.95 -2.02 24.95
CA ALA A 174 -15.76 -1.01 24.29
C ALA A 174 -15.28 -0.93 22.83
N ALA A 175 -16.17 -1.28 21.91
CA ALA A 175 -16.07 -0.94 20.50
C ALA A 175 -16.40 0.54 20.33
#